data_AF-A0A8X6S601-F1
#
_entry.id   AF-A0A8X6S601-F1
#
_cell.length_a   1.000
_cell.length_b   1.000
_cell.length_c   1.000
_cell.angle_alpha   90.00
_cell.angle_beta   90.00
_cell.angle_gamma   90.00
#
_symmetry.space_group_name_H-M   'P 1'
#
loop_
_entity.id
_entity.type
_entity.pdbx_description
1 polymer ?
#
loop_
_entity_poly.entity_id
_entity_poly.type
_entity_poly.pdbx_seq_one_letter_code
_entity_poly.pdbx_strand_id
1 'polypeptide(L)'
;MQDGAPPHITRCVTDVLKHHFTEERVISHQFHHLWPSRSPDLNPCDFRHWGHLKQLVSCDQPKTLPDLKSSFSRHVLNISQNTLRSTVEHAILRFQVVAENDGHHVEHLLL
;
A
#
# COMPACT_ATOMS: atom_id res chain seq x y z
N MET A 1 7.32 -2.43 -0.36
CA MET A 1 7.07 -1.33 -1.32
C MET A 1 6.75 -0.11 -0.49
N GLN A 2 7.39 1.01 -0.76
CA GLN A 2 7.17 2.26 -0.02
C GLN A 2 7.24 3.42 -1.00
N ASP A 3 6.29 4.36 -0.87
CA ASP A 3 6.23 5.53 -1.74
C ASP A 3 7.45 6.46 -1.55
N GLY A 4 7.51 7.49 -2.37
CA GLY A 4 8.59 8.49 -2.35
C GLY A 4 8.38 9.66 -1.38
N ALA A 5 7.51 9.56 -0.36
CA ALA A 5 7.29 10.68 0.56
C ALA A 5 8.60 11.09 1.27
N PRO A 6 8.86 12.38 1.55
CA PRO A 6 10.16 12.81 2.10
C PRO A 6 10.62 12.06 3.37
N PRO A 7 9.76 11.76 4.36
CA PRO A 7 10.16 10.96 5.52
C PRO A 7 10.63 9.54 5.17
N HIS A 8 10.06 8.95 4.12
CA HIS A 8 10.29 7.57 3.69
C HIS A 8 11.63 7.36 2.97
N ILE A 9 12.24 8.44 2.48
CA ILE A 9 13.48 8.43 1.69
C ILE A 9 14.66 9.09 2.42
N THR A 10 14.50 9.31 3.74
CA THR A 10 15.60 9.81 4.57
C THR A 10 16.68 8.75 4.73
N ARG A 11 17.93 9.18 4.92
CA ARG A 11 19.07 8.25 5.12
C ARG A 11 18.82 7.26 6.27
N CYS A 12 18.30 7.73 7.40
CA CYS A 12 18.04 6.86 8.54
C CYS A 12 17.02 5.77 8.22
N VAL A 13 15.97 6.08 7.47
CA VAL A 13 14.97 5.08 7.04
C VAL A 13 15.57 4.14 6.01
N THR A 14 16.31 4.64 5.03
CA THR A 14 16.92 3.77 4.01
C THR A 14 17.99 2.85 4.59
N ASP A 15 18.80 3.31 5.56
CA ASP A 15 19.76 2.48 6.29
C ASP A 15 19.06 1.31 7.02
N VAL A 16 17.95 1.59 7.70
CA VAL A 16 17.13 0.55 8.37
C VAL A 16 16.58 -0.45 7.37
N LEU A 17 16.02 0.03 6.26
CA LEU A 17 15.47 -0.84 5.21
C LEU A 17 16.54 -1.74 4.59
N LYS A 18 17.73 -1.18 4.30
CA LYS A 18 18.87 -1.96 3.78
C LYS A 18 19.33 -3.02 4.77
N HIS A 19 19.41 -2.68 6.05
CA HIS A 19 19.83 -3.61 7.09
C HIS A 19 18.87 -4.80 7.23
N HIS A 20 17.56 -4.57 7.18
CA HIS A 20 16.57 -5.63 7.40
C HIS A 20 16.17 -6.40 6.13
N PHE A 21 16.17 -5.75 4.97
CA PHE A 21 15.58 -6.31 3.75
C PHE A 21 16.56 -6.44 2.58
N THR A 22 17.78 -5.90 2.68
CA THR A 22 18.74 -5.75 1.58
C THR A 22 18.28 -4.77 0.50
N GLU A 23 19.20 -4.37 -0.39
CA GLU A 23 18.89 -3.42 -1.48
C GLU A 23 18.02 -4.04 -2.59
N GLU A 24 18.08 -5.37 -2.76
CA GLU A 24 17.38 -6.10 -3.83
C GLU A 24 15.91 -6.37 -3.53
N ARG A 25 15.47 -6.34 -2.26
CA ARG A 25 14.08 -6.67 -1.89
C ARG A 25 13.20 -5.46 -1.63
N VAL A 26 13.76 -4.26 -1.71
CA VAL A 26 13.05 -3.02 -1.40
C VAL A 26 12.68 -2.29 -2.69
N ILE A 27 11.37 -2.04 -2.86
CA ILE A 27 10.85 -1.17 -3.91
C ILE A 27 10.59 0.21 -3.30
N SER A 28 11.39 1.21 -3.66
CA SER A 28 11.29 2.61 -3.20
C SER A 28 12.19 3.53 -4.05
N HIS A 29 12.08 4.84 -3.89
CA HIS A 29 12.72 5.86 -4.76
C HIS A 29 14.27 5.87 -4.72
N GLN A 30 14.91 5.36 -3.66
CA GLN A 30 16.38 5.35 -3.50
C GLN A 30 16.99 3.94 -3.55
N PHE A 31 16.28 2.98 -4.14
CA PHE A 31 16.68 1.58 -4.23
C PHE A 31 16.76 1.13 -5.70
N HIS A 32 17.33 -0.06 -5.94
CA HIS A 32 17.43 -0.64 -7.29
C HIS A 32 16.07 -0.77 -7.97
N HIS A 33 15.05 -1.16 -7.22
CA HIS A 33 13.68 -1.21 -7.69
C HIS A 33 12.98 0.12 -7.37
N LEU A 34 12.91 1.01 -8.37
CA LEU A 34 12.33 2.34 -8.20
C LEU A 34 10.81 2.27 -8.06
N TRP A 35 10.26 3.03 -7.11
CA TRP A 35 8.83 3.29 -7.03
C TRP A 35 8.47 4.52 -7.87
N PRO A 36 7.52 4.43 -8.83
CA PRO A 36 7.13 5.57 -9.65
C PRO A 36 6.43 6.66 -8.82
N SER A 37 6.69 7.92 -9.16
CA SER A 37 6.04 9.06 -8.51
C SER A 37 4.54 9.08 -8.84
N ARG A 38 3.70 9.47 -7.88
CA ARG A 38 2.24 9.68 -8.06
C ARG A 38 1.48 8.43 -8.51
N SER A 39 1.88 7.25 -8.04
CA SER A 39 1.23 5.98 -8.36
C SER A 39 0.53 5.31 -7.16
N PRO A 40 -0.48 5.95 -6.55
CA PRO A 40 -1.27 5.32 -5.48
C PRO A 40 -2.08 4.12 -6.00
N ASP A 41 -2.39 4.11 -7.30
CA ASP A 41 -3.05 3.01 -8.02
C ASP A 41 -2.23 1.72 -8.05
N LEU A 42 -0.93 1.77 -7.72
CA LEU A 42 -0.05 0.61 -7.63
C LEU A 42 0.16 0.11 -6.20
N ASN A 43 -0.12 0.93 -5.18
CA ASN A 43 0.14 0.57 -3.79
C ASN A 43 -1.03 -0.23 -3.20
N PRO A 44 -0.82 -1.50 -2.78
CA PRO A 44 -1.86 -2.33 -2.15
C PRO A 44 -2.60 -1.66 -0.99
N CYS A 45 -1.89 -0.80 -0.24
CA CYS A 45 -2.48 -0.09 0.88
C CYS A 45 -3.46 0.99 0.39
N ASP A 46 -3.09 1.73 -0.64
CA ASP A 46 -3.84 2.90 -1.14
C ASP A 46 -5.04 2.47 -1.98
N PHE A 47 -4.85 1.61 -2.99
CA PHE A 47 -5.95 1.21 -3.88
C PHE A 47 -6.97 0.28 -3.22
N ARG A 48 -6.65 -0.32 -2.05
CA ARG A 48 -7.52 -1.31 -1.39
C ARG A 48 -7.65 -1.13 0.11
N HIS A 49 -6.58 -1.31 0.88
CA HIS A 49 -6.70 -1.50 2.32
C HIS A 49 -7.27 -0.28 3.04
N TRP A 50 -6.78 0.93 2.73
CA TRP A 50 -7.21 2.15 3.41
C TRP A 50 -8.66 2.51 3.10
N GLY A 51 -9.09 2.39 1.84
CA GLY A 51 -10.49 2.60 1.46
C GLY A 51 -11.44 1.65 2.19
N HIS A 52 -11.09 0.36 2.21
CA HIS A 52 -11.88 -0.68 2.88
C HIS A 52 -11.98 -0.47 4.39
N LEU A 53 -10.85 -0.26 5.08
CA LEU A 53 -10.83 -0.03 6.53
C LEU A 53 -11.57 1.25 6.89
N LYS A 54 -11.40 2.33 6.11
CA LYS A 54 -12.11 3.58 6.32
C LYS A 54 -13.63 3.37 6.27
N GLN A 55 -14.15 2.62 5.30
CA GLN A 55 -15.58 2.30 5.21
C GLN A 55 -16.06 1.55 6.46
N LEU A 56 -15.38 0.46 6.84
CA LEU A 56 -15.77 -0.36 7.98
C LEU A 56 -15.74 0.41 9.31
N VAL A 57 -14.66 1.15 9.56
CA VAL A 57 -14.50 1.96 10.77
C VAL A 57 -15.52 3.11 10.82
N SER A 58 -15.85 3.70 9.67
CA SER A 58 -16.87 4.76 9.61
C SER A 58 -18.27 4.23 9.96
N CYS A 59 -18.58 2.98 9.59
CA CYS A 59 -19.85 2.32 9.96
C CYS A 59 -19.99 2.12 11.48
N ASP A 60 -18.88 1.90 12.19
CA ASP A 60 -18.88 1.76 13.66
C ASP A 60 -19.10 3.11 14.38
N GLN A 61 -18.97 4.23 13.67
CA GLN A 61 -19.15 5.60 14.20
C GLN A 61 -18.42 5.89 15.53
N PRO A 62 -17.10 5.61 15.63
CA PRO A 62 -16.35 5.86 16.86
C PRO A 62 -16.43 7.33 17.28
N LYS A 63 -16.66 7.58 18.58
CA LYS A 63 -16.80 8.95 19.12
C LYS A 63 -15.54 9.44 19.83
N THR A 64 -14.66 8.52 20.21
CA THR A 64 -13.41 8.82 20.89
C THR A 64 -12.22 8.17 20.19
N LEU A 65 -11.01 8.64 20.48
CA LEU A 65 -9.79 8.02 19.98
C LEU A 65 -9.63 6.56 20.42
N PRO A 66 -9.94 6.16 21.68
CA PRO A 66 -10.00 4.76 22.07
C PRO A 66 -10.96 3.93 21.20
N ASP A 67 -12.19 4.41 20.97
CA ASP A 67 -13.16 3.69 20.14
C ASP A 67 -12.65 3.49 18.71
N LEU A 68 -12.03 4.54 18.15
CA LEU A 68 -11.45 4.49 16.82
C LEU A 68 -10.34 3.44 16.73
N LYS A 69 -9.43 3.41 17.71
CA LYS A 69 -8.35 2.41 17.77
C LYS A 69 -8.91 0.99 17.90
N SER A 70 -9.89 0.79 18.78
CA SER A 70 -10.54 -0.51 18.98
C SER A 70 -11.29 -0.99 17.73
N SER A 71 -12.02 -0.09 17.06
CA SER A 71 -12.70 -0.36 15.79
C SER A 71 -11.71 -0.76 14.70
N PHE A 72 -10.65 0.03 14.53
CA PHE A 72 -9.60 -0.23 13.55
C PHE A 72 -8.93 -1.60 13.81
N SER A 73 -8.48 -1.86 15.03
CA SER A 73 -7.84 -3.14 15.39
C SER A 73 -8.75 -4.33 15.12
N ARG A 74 -10.03 -4.23 15.45
CA ARG A 74 -11.01 -5.31 15.20
C ARG A 74 -11.16 -5.61 13.72
N HIS A 75 -11.32 -4.57 12.89
CA HIS A 75 -11.49 -4.74 11.45
C HIS A 75 -10.22 -5.25 10.77
N VAL A 76 -9.04 -4.77 11.18
CA VAL A 76 -7.75 -5.28 10.68
C VAL A 76 -7.58 -6.77 10.99
N LEU A 77 -7.88 -7.21 12.21
CA LEU A 77 -7.78 -8.61 12.62
C LEU A 77 -8.77 -9.53 11.88
N ASN A 78 -9.88 -8.98 11.37
CA ASN A 78 -10.86 -9.71 10.59
C ASN A 78 -10.51 -9.81 9.10
N ILE A 79 -9.45 -9.15 8.62
CA ILE A 79 -9.01 -9.28 7.22
C ILE A 79 -8.43 -10.69 7.03
N SER A 80 -9.06 -11.47 6.17
CA SER A 80 -8.61 -12.84 5.89
C SER A 80 -7.26 -12.87 5.16
N GLN A 81 -6.48 -13.93 5.36
CA GLN A 81 -5.24 -14.15 4.61
C GLN A 81 -5.47 -14.23 3.09
N ASN A 82 -6.58 -14.82 2.65
CA ASN A 82 -6.93 -14.89 1.23
C ASN A 82 -7.16 -13.50 0.64
N THR A 83 -7.81 -12.64 1.40
CA THR A 83 -8.05 -11.24 1.05
C THR A 83 -6.72 -10.46 0.93
N LEU A 84 -5.77 -10.68 1.84
CA LEU A 84 -4.41 -10.11 1.74
C LEU A 84 -3.68 -10.62 0.49
N ARG A 85 -3.65 -11.95 0.28
CA ARG A 85 -3.01 -12.59 -0.87
C ARG A 85 -3.54 -12.04 -2.19
N SER A 86 -4.86 -12.02 -2.34
CA SER A 86 -5.51 -11.49 -3.55
C SER A 86 -5.15 -10.03 -3.80
N THR A 87 -4.93 -9.21 -2.75
CA THR A 87 -4.53 -7.81 -2.96
C THR A 87 -3.10 -7.68 -3.48
N VAL A 88 -2.20 -8.54 -3.02
CA VAL A 88 -0.83 -8.59 -3.53
C VAL A 88 -0.83 -9.08 -4.98
N GLU A 89 -1.62 -10.10 -5.31
CA GLU A 89 -1.80 -10.59 -6.70
C GLU A 89 -2.36 -9.49 -7.61
N HIS A 90 -3.34 -8.71 -7.16
CA HIS A 90 -3.86 -7.57 -7.91
C HIS A 90 -2.83 -6.46 -8.12
N ALA A 91 -1.85 -6.29 -7.22
CA ALA A 91 -0.76 -5.35 -7.45
C ALA A 91 0.13 -5.79 -8.61
N ILE A 92 0.39 -7.09 -8.74
CA ILE A 92 1.13 -7.66 -9.89
C ILE A 92 0.36 -7.40 -11.20
N LEU A 93 -0.94 -7.66 -11.21
CA LEU A 93 -1.81 -7.35 -12.35
C LEU A 93 -1.75 -5.86 -12.71
N ARG A 94 -1.85 -4.97 -11.71
CA ARG A 94 -1.75 -3.51 -11.89
C ARG A 94 -0.43 -3.10 -12.52
N PHE A 95 0.71 -3.68 -12.09
CA PHE A 95 2.00 -3.41 -12.72
C PHE A 95 2.04 -3.85 -14.19
N GLN A 96 1.45 -5.01 -14.52
CA GLN A 96 1.37 -5.49 -15.90
C GLN A 96 0.54 -4.54 -16.77
N VAL A 97 -0.66 -4.17 -16.32
CA VAL A 97 -1.54 -3.26 -17.06
C VAL A 97 -0.90 -1.87 -17.20
N VAL A 98 -0.18 -1.37 -16.19
CA VAL A 98 0.56 -0.09 -16.31
C VAL A 98 1.63 -0.20 -17.38
N ALA A 99 2.36 -1.32 -17.45
CA ALA A 99 3.38 -1.53 -18.48
C ALA A 99 2.77 -1.63 -19.89
N GLU A 100 1.62 -2.30 -20.03
CA GLU A 100 0.88 -2.40 -21.31
C GLU A 100 0.23 -1.08 -21.72
N ASN A 101 -0.06 -0.20 -20.76
CA ASN A 101 -0.66 1.11 -20.95
C ASN A 101 0.38 2.25 -20.94
N ASP A 102 1.63 1.96 -21.31
CA ASP A 102 2.73 2.93 -21.43
C ASP A 102 2.93 3.84 -20.19
N GLY A 103 2.66 3.32 -18.99
CA GLY A 103 2.81 4.06 -17.74
C GLY A 103 1.61 4.94 -17.35
N HIS A 104 0.53 4.95 -18.13
CA HIS A 104 -0.69 5.73 -17.84
C HIS A 104 -1.56 5.08 -16.76
N HIS A 105 -2.45 5.87 -16.14
CA HIS A 105 -3.37 5.43 -15.10
C HIS A 105 -4.25 4.25 -15.54
N VAL A 106 -4.40 3.25 -14.67
CA VAL A 106 -5.03 1.97 -15.03
C VAL A 106 -6.32 1.65 -14.29
N GLU A 107 -6.74 2.49 -13.33
CA GLU A 107 -7.95 2.19 -12.54
C GLU A 107 -9.18 1.96 -13.42
N HIS A 108 -9.35 2.74 -14.49
CA HIS A 108 -10.45 2.63 -15.44
C HIS A 108 -10.42 1.35 -16.30
N LEU A 109 -9.28 0.65 -16.37
CA LEU A 109 -9.08 -0.60 -17.12
C LEU A 109 -9.27 -1.84 -16.25
N LEU A 110 -9.40 -1.66 -14.93
CA LEU A 110 -9.42 -2.73 -13.92
C LEU A 110 -10.79 -2.82 -13.21
N LEU A 111 -11.81 -2.14 -13.73
CA LEU A 111 -13.20 -2.16 -13.25
C LEU A 111 -13.98 -3.33 -13.84
#